data_AF-A0A7J0DGM8-F1
#
_entry.id   AF-A0A7J0DGM8-F1
#
_cell.length_a   1.000
_cell.length_b   1.000
_cell.length_c   1.000
_cell.angle_alpha   90.00
_cell.angle_beta   90.00
_cell.angle_gamma   90.00
#
_symmetry.space_group_name_H-M   'P 1'
#
loop_
_entity.id
_entity.type
_entity.pdbx_description
1 polymer ?
#
loop_
_entity_poly.entity_id
_entity_poly.type
_entity_poly.pdbx_seq_one_letter_code
_entity_poly.pdbx_strand_id
1 'polypeptide(L)'
;MQSTITYNATVAQDRSGNYTSINDAIAAAPENSKSRYYIHAMMLPTTIITGNKSNAEGFKTYDTATMFVGGPGFIAVSLTIENSAPQPNSRQAVALNSIADRSAFYKCVFLGYQDTLYADHNRQFYKECDIYGSVDFIFGSAKAMFQDCNIYARRFPLRM
;
A
#
# COMPACT_ATOMS: atom_id res chain seq x y z
N MET A 1 -7.03 -27.35 10.43
CA MET A 1 -7.40 -27.32 9.00
C MET A 1 -6.90 -26.00 8.43
N GLN A 2 -5.83 -26.03 7.62
CA GLN A 2 -5.44 -24.85 6.84
C GLN A 2 -6.42 -24.78 5.68
N SER A 3 -7.30 -23.77 5.66
CA SER A 3 -8.17 -23.53 4.50
C SER A 3 -7.28 -23.09 3.34
N THR A 4 -7.19 -23.89 2.29
CA THR A 4 -6.49 -23.52 1.06
C THR A 4 -7.23 -22.37 0.40
N ILE A 5 -6.62 -21.18 0.34
CA ILE A 5 -7.15 -20.07 -0.44
C ILE A 5 -6.94 -20.43 -1.92
N THR A 6 -8.03 -20.48 -2.69
CA THR A 6 -7.94 -20.55 -4.16
C THR A 6 -7.77 -19.16 -4.72
N TYR A 7 -6.68 -18.92 -5.44
CA TYR A 7 -6.41 -17.63 -6.08
C TYR A 7 -7.15 -17.52 -7.42
N ASN A 8 -7.75 -16.36 -7.69
CA ASN A 8 -8.42 -16.07 -8.95
C ASN A 8 -7.43 -15.62 -10.03
N ALA A 9 -6.38 -14.90 -9.60
CA ALA A 9 -5.30 -14.44 -10.47
C ALA A 9 -3.95 -14.60 -9.78
N THR A 10 -2.93 -14.90 -10.57
CA THR A 10 -1.54 -14.95 -10.12
C THR A 10 -0.70 -13.96 -10.92
N VAL A 11 0.22 -13.26 -10.25
CA VAL A 11 1.09 -12.26 -10.86
C VAL A 11 2.54 -12.69 -10.67
N ALA A 12 3.28 -12.86 -11.75
CA ALA A 12 4.70 -13.22 -11.71
C ALA A 12 5.46 -12.54 -12.86
N GLN A 13 6.52 -11.79 -12.54
CA GLN A 13 7.30 -11.04 -13.53
C GLN A 13 8.06 -11.96 -14.51
N ASP A 14 8.41 -13.17 -14.07
CA ASP A 14 9.06 -14.22 -14.87
C ASP A 14 8.09 -14.96 -15.81
N ARG A 15 6.81 -14.53 -15.84
CA ARG A 15 5.72 -15.12 -16.65
C ARG A 15 5.27 -16.50 -16.20
N SER A 16 5.59 -16.94 -14.98
CA SER A 16 5.09 -18.20 -14.43
C SER A 16 3.62 -18.16 -14.00
N GLY A 17 3.04 -16.96 -13.87
CA GLY A 17 1.65 -16.71 -13.47
C GLY A 17 0.74 -16.28 -14.62
N ASN A 18 -0.51 -15.94 -14.30
CA ASN A 18 -1.51 -15.47 -15.26
C ASN A 18 -1.16 -14.09 -15.84
N TYR A 19 -0.53 -13.22 -15.04
CA TYR A 19 -0.19 -11.85 -15.39
C TYR A 19 1.25 -11.52 -14.99
N THR A 20 1.87 -10.53 -15.65
CA THR A 20 3.19 -9.99 -15.29
C THR A 20 3.12 -8.70 -14.48
N SER A 21 1.94 -8.08 -14.40
CA SER A 21 1.70 -6.85 -13.63
C SER A 21 0.50 -6.99 -12.69
N ILE A 22 0.58 -6.32 -11.54
CA ILE A 22 -0.52 -6.27 -10.55
C ILE A 22 -1.72 -5.52 -11.14
N ASN A 23 -1.49 -4.47 -11.93
CA ASN A 23 -2.56 -3.69 -12.54
C ASN A 23 -3.39 -4.50 -13.53
N ASP A 24 -2.77 -5.37 -14.32
CA ASP A 24 -3.52 -6.22 -15.26
C ASP A 24 -4.38 -7.25 -14.51
N ALA A 25 -3.86 -7.81 -13.41
CA ALA A 25 -4.64 -8.71 -12.56
C ALA A 25 -5.81 -7.99 -11.86
N ILE A 26 -5.63 -6.72 -11.46
CA ILE A 26 -6.71 -5.89 -10.91
C ILE A 26 -7.75 -5.57 -11.98
N ALA A 27 -7.32 -5.20 -13.19
CA ALA A 27 -8.21 -4.87 -14.31
C ALA A 27 -9.05 -6.06 -14.78
N ALA A 28 -8.56 -7.28 -14.57
CA ALA A 28 -9.31 -8.51 -14.85
C ALA A 28 -10.33 -8.89 -13.76
N ALA A 29 -10.28 -8.27 -12.58
CA ALA A 29 -11.23 -8.54 -11.51
C ALA A 29 -12.63 -7.99 -11.89
N PRO A 30 -13.71 -8.76 -11.68
CA PRO A 30 -15.05 -8.31 -12.03
C PRO A 30 -15.51 -7.16 -11.11
N GLU A 31 -16.14 -6.16 -11.72
CA GLU A 31 -16.79 -5.08 -10.97
C GLU A 31 -17.99 -5.59 -10.15
N ASN A 32 -18.26 -4.95 -9.02
CA ASN A 32 -19.43 -5.22 -8.17
C ASN A 32 -19.59 -6.69 -7.71
N SER A 33 -18.47 -7.43 -7.63
CA SER A 33 -18.46 -8.82 -7.19
C SER A 33 -19.12 -9.03 -5.83
N LYS A 34 -19.90 -10.10 -5.70
CA LYS A 34 -20.50 -10.55 -4.42
C LYS A 34 -19.57 -11.47 -3.61
N SER A 35 -18.46 -11.89 -4.23
CA SER A 35 -17.46 -12.78 -3.63
C SER A 35 -16.08 -12.14 -3.65
N ARG A 36 -15.21 -12.53 -2.72
CA ARG A 36 -13.83 -12.02 -2.70
C ARG A 36 -13.06 -12.53 -3.91
N TYR A 37 -12.37 -11.61 -4.59
CA TYR A 37 -11.42 -11.91 -5.66
C TYR A 37 -10.01 -11.87 -5.08
N TYR A 38 -9.27 -12.98 -5.18
CA TYR A 38 -7.94 -13.13 -4.61
C TYR A 38 -6.87 -13.04 -5.71
N ILE A 39 -5.95 -12.10 -5.55
CA ILE A 39 -4.76 -11.95 -6.39
C ILE A 39 -3.55 -12.40 -5.58
N HIS A 40 -2.73 -13.28 -6.15
CA HIS A 40 -1.48 -13.73 -5.53
C HIS A 40 -0.27 -13.27 -6.34
N ALA A 41 0.57 -12.42 -5.73
CA ALA A 41 1.86 -12.05 -6.31
C ALA A 41 2.92 -13.11 -5.93
N MET A 42 3.46 -13.80 -6.93
CA MET A 42 4.35 -14.95 -6.81
C MET A 42 5.84 -14.58 -6.70
N MET A 43 6.17 -13.40 -6.15
CA MET A 43 7.56 -12.97 -6.02
C MET A 43 8.17 -13.41 -4.69
N LEU A 44 9.31 -14.08 -4.75
CA LEU A 44 10.12 -14.45 -3.59
C LEU A 44 11.28 -13.45 -3.39
N PRO A 45 11.57 -13.00 -2.16
CA PRO A 45 10.91 -13.30 -0.88
C PRO A 45 9.83 -12.27 -0.46
N THR A 46 9.69 -11.15 -1.16
CA THR A 46 8.77 -10.06 -0.79
C THR A 46 8.22 -9.36 -2.03
N THR A 47 6.91 -9.11 -2.07
CA THR A 47 6.31 -8.26 -3.11
C THR A 47 6.37 -6.80 -2.68
N ILE A 48 7.11 -5.98 -3.43
CA ILE A 48 7.26 -4.54 -3.20
C ILE A 48 6.58 -3.79 -4.35
N ILE A 49 5.64 -2.91 -4.01
CA ILE A 49 5.06 -1.93 -4.93
C ILE A 49 5.74 -0.60 -4.64
N THR A 50 6.51 -0.08 -5.60
CA THR A 50 7.29 1.14 -5.44
C THR A 50 6.89 2.21 -6.46
N GLY A 51 6.92 3.46 -6.01
CA GLY A 51 6.72 4.67 -6.81
C GLY A 51 7.57 5.79 -6.21
N ASN A 52 7.62 6.96 -6.84
CA ASN A 52 8.50 8.05 -6.41
C ASN A 52 7.92 9.46 -6.62
N LYS A 53 6.61 9.56 -6.90
CA LYS A 53 5.96 10.86 -7.11
C LYS A 53 5.95 11.66 -5.82
N SER A 54 6.12 12.97 -5.94
CA SER A 54 6.19 13.87 -4.79
C SER A 54 5.59 15.25 -5.05
N ASN A 55 5.29 15.98 -3.98
CA ASN A 55 4.78 17.35 -4.10
C ASN A 55 5.79 18.31 -4.72
N ALA A 56 7.09 18.08 -4.51
CA ALA A 56 8.14 18.89 -5.12
C ALA A 56 8.15 18.85 -6.65
N GLU A 57 7.58 17.79 -7.26
CA GLU A 57 7.42 17.66 -8.72
C GLU A 57 6.10 18.27 -9.23
N GLY A 58 5.32 18.93 -8.36
CA GLY A 58 4.07 19.59 -8.70
C GLY A 58 2.81 18.73 -8.52
N PHE A 59 2.94 17.49 -8.04
CA PHE A 59 1.78 16.66 -7.70
C PHE A 59 1.11 17.16 -6.41
N LYS A 60 -0.22 17.07 -6.34
CA LYS A 60 -0.92 17.24 -5.05
C LYS A 60 -0.66 16.02 -4.18
N THR A 61 -0.71 16.15 -2.86
CA THR A 61 -0.42 15.06 -1.92
C THR A 61 -1.14 13.76 -2.27
N TYR A 62 -2.45 13.81 -2.57
CA TYR A 62 -3.22 12.60 -2.92
C TYR A 62 -2.77 11.96 -4.25
N ASP A 63 -2.26 12.73 -5.21
CA ASP A 63 -1.75 12.26 -6.51
C ASP A 63 -0.33 11.66 -6.41
N THR A 64 0.34 11.80 -5.27
CA THR A 64 1.67 11.22 -5.03
C THR A 64 1.63 9.75 -4.63
N ALA A 65 0.45 9.21 -4.31
CA ALA A 65 0.30 7.85 -3.79
C ALA A 65 0.87 6.80 -4.75
N THR A 66 1.83 5.99 -4.27
CA THR A 66 2.29 4.79 -5.00
C THR A 66 1.14 3.83 -5.23
N MET A 67 0.28 3.65 -4.21
CA MET A 67 -0.91 2.83 -4.29
C MET A 67 -2.13 3.60 -3.77
N PHE A 68 -3.21 3.60 -4.58
CA PHE A 68 -4.51 4.12 -4.18
C PHE A 68 -5.51 2.97 -4.02
N VAL A 69 -6.28 2.98 -2.92
CA VAL A 69 -7.27 1.95 -2.59
C VAL A 69 -8.64 2.58 -2.38
N GLY A 70 -9.53 2.39 -3.37
CA GLY A 70 -10.92 2.88 -3.33
C GLY A 70 -12.00 1.81 -3.12
N GLY A 71 -11.71 0.53 -3.39
CA GLY A 71 -12.70 -0.56 -3.33
C GLY A 71 -13.05 -0.96 -1.89
N PRO A 72 -14.33 -0.92 -1.46
CA PRO A 72 -14.73 -1.35 -0.12
C PRO A 72 -14.40 -2.82 0.15
N GLY A 73 -14.00 -3.14 1.38
CA GLY A 73 -13.62 -4.50 1.76
C GLY A 73 -12.27 -4.97 1.21
N PHE A 74 -11.45 -4.06 0.69
CA PHE A 74 -10.09 -4.36 0.22
C PHE A 74 -9.25 -4.97 1.33
N ILE A 75 -8.46 -6.00 0.99
CA ILE A 75 -7.52 -6.63 1.92
C ILE A 75 -6.17 -6.80 1.24
N ALA A 76 -5.11 -6.34 1.91
CA ALA A 76 -3.73 -6.65 1.57
C ALA A 76 -3.09 -7.51 2.65
N VAL A 77 -2.28 -8.49 2.22
CA VAL A 77 -1.53 -9.38 3.12
C VAL A 77 -0.08 -9.50 2.62
N SER A 78 0.89 -9.28 3.49
CA SER A 78 2.32 -9.50 3.18
C SER A 78 2.83 -8.71 1.96
N LEU A 79 2.44 -7.44 1.87
CA LEU A 79 2.89 -6.51 0.81
C LEU A 79 3.71 -5.36 1.40
N THR A 80 4.78 -4.97 0.71
CA THR A 80 5.47 -3.70 0.96
C THR A 80 4.99 -2.67 -0.05
N ILE A 81 4.59 -1.50 0.43
CA ILE A 81 4.20 -0.36 -0.40
C ILE A 81 5.12 0.80 -0.05
N GLU A 82 5.86 1.28 -1.04
CA GLU A 82 6.92 2.27 -0.87
C GLU A 82 6.71 3.49 -1.75
N ASN A 83 6.94 4.67 -1.18
CA ASN A 83 7.28 5.85 -1.97
C ASN A 83 8.76 6.20 -1.75
N SER A 84 9.55 6.02 -2.80
CA SER A 84 11.01 6.15 -2.84
C SER A 84 11.46 7.55 -3.30
N ALA A 85 10.57 8.55 -3.28
CA ALA A 85 10.92 9.93 -3.63
C ALA A 85 12.15 10.42 -2.83
N PRO A 86 13.11 11.10 -3.49
CA PRO A 86 14.38 11.48 -2.86
C PRO A 86 14.20 12.55 -1.78
N GLN A 87 14.60 12.26 -0.54
CA GLN A 87 14.42 13.15 0.60
C GLN A 87 15.73 13.82 1.02
N PRO A 88 15.70 15.03 1.62
CA PRO A 88 14.54 15.74 2.20
C PRO A 88 13.78 16.68 1.26
N ASN A 89 14.16 16.79 -0.02
CA ASN A 89 13.65 17.85 -0.88
C ASN A 89 12.31 17.52 -1.56
N SER A 90 11.88 16.25 -1.54
CA SER A 90 10.63 15.81 -2.17
C SER A 90 9.35 16.32 -1.49
N ARG A 91 9.42 16.73 -0.21
CA ARG A 91 8.24 17.07 0.60
C ARG A 91 7.28 15.87 0.69
N GLN A 92 5.96 16.09 0.60
CA GLN A 92 4.94 15.04 0.68
C GLN A 92 5.10 13.99 -0.43
N ALA A 93 5.14 12.72 -0.05
CA ALA A 93 5.29 11.59 -0.96
C ALA A 93 4.60 10.34 -0.37
N VAL A 94 3.36 10.11 -0.77
CA VAL A 94 2.47 9.10 -0.18
C VAL A 94 2.83 7.71 -0.70
N ALA A 95 2.98 6.73 0.20
CA ALA A 95 3.12 5.32 -0.17
C ALA A 95 1.74 4.69 -0.41
N LEU A 96 0.84 4.78 0.57
CA LEU A 96 -0.54 4.30 0.46
C LEU A 96 -1.52 5.44 0.70
N ASN A 97 -2.48 5.61 -0.21
CA ASN A 97 -3.72 6.34 0.03
C ASN A 97 -4.91 5.37 0.05
N SER A 98 -5.65 5.31 1.16
CA SER A 98 -6.88 4.51 1.26
C SER A 98 -8.10 5.36 1.61
N ILE A 99 -9.12 5.27 0.75
CA ILE A 99 -10.48 5.77 1.03
C ILE A 99 -11.49 4.61 1.21
N ALA A 100 -11.03 3.36 1.14
CA ALA A 100 -11.89 2.18 1.14
C ALA A 100 -12.53 1.92 2.51
N ASP A 101 -13.84 1.75 2.55
CA ASP A 101 -14.55 1.35 3.76
C ASP A 101 -14.37 -0.15 4.06
N ARG A 102 -14.12 -0.47 5.33
CA ARG A 102 -13.81 -1.82 5.82
C ARG A 102 -12.57 -2.41 5.14
N SER A 103 -11.57 -1.59 4.85
CA SER A 103 -10.28 -2.08 4.37
C SER A 103 -9.47 -2.68 5.51
N ALA A 104 -8.66 -3.70 5.20
CA ALA A 104 -7.72 -4.27 6.15
C ALA A 104 -6.35 -4.54 5.53
N PHE A 105 -5.31 -4.32 6.33
CA PHE A 105 -3.91 -4.54 5.95
C PHE A 105 -3.27 -5.42 7.01
N TYR A 106 -2.71 -6.56 6.61
CA TYR A 106 -2.13 -7.54 7.54
C TYR A 106 -0.71 -7.89 7.14
N LYS A 107 0.27 -7.75 8.05
CA LYS A 107 1.69 -7.98 7.74
C LYS A 107 2.19 -7.15 6.56
N CYS A 108 1.64 -5.96 6.39
CA CYS A 108 2.06 -5.02 5.37
C CYS A 108 3.18 -4.11 5.90
N VAL A 109 4.01 -3.64 4.98
CA VAL A 109 5.05 -2.65 5.27
C VAL A 109 4.75 -1.39 4.47
N PHE A 110 4.72 -0.24 5.13
CA PHE A 110 4.53 1.07 4.50
C PHE A 110 5.81 1.88 4.65
N LEU A 111 6.46 2.17 3.52
CA LEU A 111 7.77 2.82 3.47
C LEU A 111 7.67 4.19 2.83
N GLY A 112 8.09 5.21 3.57
CA GLY A 112 8.24 6.55 3.04
C GLY A 112 8.97 7.46 4.03
N TYR A 113 8.71 8.75 3.86
CA TYR A 113 9.18 9.81 4.74
C TYR A 113 8.02 10.72 5.11
N GLN A 114 7.86 11.87 4.45
CA GLN A 114 6.73 12.76 4.71
C GLN A 114 5.45 12.21 4.05
N ASP A 115 4.36 12.15 4.82
CA ASP A 115 3.02 11.74 4.38
C ASP A 115 2.92 10.27 3.91
N THR A 116 3.67 9.35 4.54
CA THR A 116 3.77 7.95 4.09
C THR A 116 2.43 7.22 3.96
N LEU A 117 1.60 7.22 5.00
CA LEU A 117 0.33 6.51 5.05
C LEU A 117 -0.84 7.52 5.15
N TYR A 118 -1.54 7.69 4.04
CA TYR A 118 -2.75 8.50 3.98
C TYR A 118 -3.98 7.63 4.25
N ALA A 119 -4.34 7.50 5.53
CA ALA A 119 -5.58 6.91 6.00
C ALA A 119 -6.72 7.93 5.81
N ASP A 120 -7.09 8.13 4.56
CA ASP A 120 -7.84 9.30 4.09
C ASP A 120 -9.28 9.31 4.64
N HIS A 121 -10.08 8.28 4.36
CA HIS A 121 -11.50 8.20 4.78
C HIS A 121 -11.93 6.81 5.25
N ASN A 122 -13.12 6.74 5.87
CA ASN A 122 -13.84 5.51 6.23
C ASN A 122 -13.15 4.62 7.29
N ARG A 123 -13.60 3.37 7.45
CA ARG A 123 -13.11 2.44 8.48
C ARG A 123 -11.97 1.59 7.93
N GLN A 124 -10.84 1.59 8.63
CA GLN A 124 -9.62 0.93 8.18
C GLN A 124 -8.98 0.18 9.35
N PHE A 125 -8.43 -1.01 9.09
CA PHE A 125 -7.75 -1.81 10.12
C PHE A 125 -6.36 -2.25 9.64
N TYR A 126 -5.35 -1.91 10.42
CA TYR A 126 -3.95 -2.27 10.17
C TYR A 126 -3.51 -3.20 11.29
N LYS A 127 -3.05 -4.40 10.94
CA LYS A 127 -2.63 -5.42 11.92
C LYS A 127 -1.27 -6.00 11.60
N GLU A 128 -0.38 -6.08 12.59
CA GLU A 128 0.98 -6.63 12.44
C GLU A 128 1.75 -5.95 11.30
N CYS A 129 1.50 -4.66 11.08
CA CYS A 129 2.15 -3.89 10.02
C CYS A 129 3.36 -3.11 10.55
N ASP A 130 4.33 -2.86 9.68
CA ASP A 130 5.41 -1.93 9.94
C ASP A 130 5.18 -0.63 9.17
N ILE A 131 5.23 0.51 9.85
CA ILE A 131 5.00 1.83 9.24
C ILE A 131 6.20 2.72 9.50
N TYR A 132 6.80 3.23 8.43
CA TYR A 132 8.04 4.01 8.47
C TYR A 132 7.84 5.39 7.86
N GLY A 133 8.23 6.46 8.56
CA GLY A 133 8.26 7.80 7.98
C GLY A 133 8.80 8.87 8.90
N SER A 134 8.74 10.14 8.48
CA SER A 134 9.34 11.27 9.19
C SER A 134 8.31 12.29 9.67
N VAL A 135 7.72 13.05 8.75
CA VAL A 135 6.73 14.10 9.03
C VAL A 135 5.34 13.61 8.65
N ASP A 136 4.36 13.74 9.54
CA ASP A 136 2.95 13.40 9.31
C ASP A 136 2.72 12.04 8.62
N PHE A 137 3.57 11.07 8.94
CA PHE A 137 3.70 9.85 8.15
C PHE A 137 2.54 8.86 8.33
N ILE A 138 1.63 9.15 9.25
CA ILE A 138 0.29 8.57 9.34
C ILE A 138 -0.68 9.73 9.50
N PHE A 139 -1.56 9.96 8.52
CA PHE A 139 -2.45 11.11 8.49
C PHE A 139 -3.77 10.82 7.76
N GLY A 140 -4.74 11.73 7.90
CA GLY A 140 -6.05 11.65 7.26
C GLY A 140 -7.22 11.67 8.25
N SER A 141 -8.43 11.38 7.76
CA SER A 141 -9.69 11.47 8.53
C SER A 141 -10.39 10.11 8.73
N ALA A 142 -9.71 9.01 8.43
CA ALA A 142 -10.26 7.67 8.63
C ALA A 142 -10.48 7.33 10.11
N LYS A 143 -11.47 6.47 10.35
CA LYS A 143 -11.57 5.70 11.60
C LYS A 143 -10.61 4.51 11.47
N ALA A 144 -9.33 4.77 11.69
CA ALA A 144 -8.25 3.81 11.57
C ALA A 144 -7.87 3.21 12.93
N MET A 145 -7.69 1.88 12.97
CA MET A 145 -7.15 1.16 14.12
C MET A 145 -5.86 0.46 13.70
N PHE A 146 -4.82 0.63 14.51
CA PHE A 146 -3.51 0.01 14.34
C PHE A 146 -3.29 -0.95 15.52
N GLN A 147 -3.28 -2.25 15.25
CA GLN A 147 -3.12 -3.29 16.28
C GLN A 147 -1.85 -4.10 16.02
N ASP A 148 -1.02 -4.28 17.04
CA ASP A 148 0.23 -5.03 16.95
C ASP A 148 1.17 -4.52 15.84
N CYS A 149 1.05 -3.24 15.49
CA CYS A 149 1.89 -2.61 14.48
C CYS A 149 3.15 -2.02 15.12
N ASN A 150 4.24 -2.03 14.36
CA ASN A 150 5.43 -1.25 14.70
C ASN A 150 5.42 0.08 13.92
N ILE A 151 5.70 1.17 14.62
CA ILE A 151 5.66 2.53 14.06
C ILE A 151 7.04 3.16 14.26
N TYR A 152 7.76 3.36 13.17
CA TYR A 152 9.17 3.77 13.17
C TYR A 152 9.35 5.18 12.59
N ALA A 153 9.65 6.14 13.46
CA ALA A 153 10.09 7.45 13.04
C ALA A 153 11.49 7.39 12.41
N ARG A 154 11.68 8.07 11.28
CA ARG A 154 12.93 8.11 10.51
C ARG A 154 13.50 9.51 10.44
N ARG A 155 14.82 9.62 10.52
CA ARG A 155 15.54 10.84 10.15
C ARG A 155 15.62 10.94 8.63
N PHE A 156 15.54 12.16 8.12
CA PHE A 156 15.92 12.40 6.73
C PHE A 156 17.41 12.07 6.51
N PRO A 157 17.79 11.60 5.31
CA PRO A 157 19.20 11.50 4.94
C PRO A 157 19.87 12.88 5.10
N LEU A 158 21.12 12.89 5.55
CA LEU A 158 21.91 14.12 5.60
C LEU A 158 22.04 14.66 4.17
N ARG A 159 21.86 15.97 4.02
CA ARG A 159 22.13 16.64 2.74
C ARG A 159 23.64 16.51 2.47
N MET A 160 24.01 15.86 1.35
CA MET A 160 25.35 15.97 0.78
C MET A 160 25.50 17.29 0.05
#